data_AF-A0A1M5YA15-F1
#
_entry.id   AF-A0A1M5YA15-F1
#
_cell.length_a   1.000
_cell.length_b   1.000
_cell.length_c   1.000
_cell.angle_alpha   90.00
_cell.angle_beta   90.00
_cell.angle_gamma   90.00
#
_symmetry.space_group_name_H-M   'P 1'
#
loop_
_entity.id
_entity.type
_entity.pdbx_description
1 polymer ?
#
loop_
_entity_poly.entity_id
_entity_poly.type
_entity_poly.pdbx_seq_one_letter_code
_entity_poly.pdbx_strand_id
1 'polypeptide(L)'
;MKPSRSPAWVRPNGSAKRTARAACGLSFAVSAPLVLAACEQNSFVAPPPPKVDVGVPVQRAVTRYLEATGNTAPIKSVDLVARVQGVLQSINYQDGAFVKQGTTLFTIEPDTYKLKLEQAEAAEAGAQASLKQAEADYKRQADLVQKQAVSQATLDTSTSSRDNAQANLQQAQANTKIAAVNYGYTNVVAPFDGIVSAHLVSVGELVGAASPTQLATIVQLDPTGDCNDFGKPGGRPASRQMVCQRSYRSQSRRRTSGPNGEVMNYATSAASRTAASANA
;
A
#
# COMPACT_ATOMS: atom_id res chain seq x y z
N MET A 1 53.05 59.65 20.59
CA MET A 1 53.19 58.51 21.54
C MET A 1 54.27 57.56 21.04
N LYS A 2 54.80 56.67 21.91
CA LYS A 2 56.11 56.02 21.75
C LYS A 2 56.19 54.94 20.65
N PRO A 3 57.37 54.69 20.04
CA PRO A 3 57.64 53.59 19.12
C PRO A 3 58.42 52.42 19.78
N SER A 4 58.48 51.25 19.12
CA SER A 4 59.66 50.36 19.16
C SER A 4 59.71 49.40 17.96
N ARG A 5 60.94 49.12 17.49
CA ARG A 5 61.27 48.08 16.51
C ARG A 5 61.87 46.85 17.23
N SER A 6 61.99 45.75 16.47
CA SER A 6 62.82 44.52 16.57
C SER A 6 63.91 44.42 17.66
N PRO A 7 64.25 43.20 18.14
CA PRO A 7 65.25 42.33 17.46
C PRO A 7 64.85 40.82 17.49
N ALA A 8 65.42 39.84 16.76
CA ALA A 8 66.78 39.51 16.28
C ALA A 8 67.77 38.98 17.36
N TRP A 9 68.61 37.99 16.96
CA TRP A 9 69.79 37.44 17.68
C TRP A 9 69.49 36.51 18.90
N VAL A 10 70.37 35.63 19.45
CA VAL A 10 71.71 35.09 19.08
C VAL A 10 72.05 33.79 19.87
N ARG A 11 73.07 33.05 19.42
CA ARG A 11 73.71 31.90 20.11
C ARG A 11 74.42 32.31 21.42
N PRO A 12 74.55 31.39 22.40
CA PRO A 12 75.86 31.11 23.01
C PRO A 12 76.34 29.68 22.65
N ASN A 13 77.62 29.29 22.54
CA ASN A 13 78.83 29.60 23.31
C ASN A 13 78.76 29.00 24.73
N GLY A 14 79.67 28.14 25.22
CA GLY A 14 80.91 27.57 24.67
C GLY A 14 81.76 27.00 25.82
N SER A 15 83.00 26.55 25.53
CA SER A 15 84.04 26.15 26.51
C SER A 15 83.81 24.80 27.24
N ALA A 16 84.82 24.08 27.79
CA ALA A 16 86.25 24.38 27.89
C ALA A 16 87.10 23.13 28.28
N LYS A 17 88.43 23.19 27.99
CA LYS A 17 89.56 22.58 28.77
C LYS A 17 89.73 21.03 28.64
N ARG A 18 90.93 20.42 28.72
CA ARG A 18 92.33 20.92 28.87
C ARG A 18 93.38 19.82 28.57
N THR A 19 94.61 20.24 28.18
CA THR A 19 95.95 19.63 28.45
C THR A 19 96.30 18.21 27.95
N ALA A 20 97.55 17.88 27.56
CA ALA A 20 98.77 18.69 27.29
C ALA A 20 99.91 17.85 26.65
N ARG A 21 100.80 18.51 25.87
CA ARG A 21 102.28 18.29 25.70
C ARG A 21 102.75 16.88 25.22
N ALA A 22 103.88 16.66 24.53
CA ALA A 22 105.02 17.45 23.99
C ALA A 22 105.83 16.50 23.04
N ALA A 23 106.78 16.87 22.17
CA ALA A 23 107.24 18.15 21.56
C ALA A 23 108.21 17.82 20.37
N CYS A 24 108.79 18.85 19.72
CA CYS A 24 109.70 18.79 18.55
C CYS A 24 109.07 18.32 17.22
N GLY A 25 109.45 18.88 16.05
CA GLY A 25 110.32 20.04 15.82
C GLY A 25 110.94 20.04 14.42
N LEU A 26 110.82 21.18 13.72
CA LEU A 26 111.45 21.55 12.43
C LEU A 26 111.03 20.80 11.14
N SER A 27 110.51 21.62 10.21
CA SER A 27 111.02 21.80 8.85
C SER A 27 111.31 20.57 7.97
N PHE A 28 110.43 20.32 6.98
CA PHE A 28 110.77 20.64 5.58
C PHE A 28 109.52 20.73 4.69
N ALA A 29 109.59 21.59 3.67
CA ALA A 29 108.67 21.55 2.54
C ALA A 29 109.03 20.37 1.60
N VAL A 30 108.18 20.12 0.60
CA VAL A 30 108.34 19.11 -0.48
C VAL A 30 108.01 17.65 -0.09
N SER A 31 106.76 17.22 -0.37
CA SER A 31 106.44 15.86 -0.85
C SER A 31 104.94 15.67 -1.16
N ALA A 32 104.41 16.36 -2.17
CA ALA A 32 103.36 15.74 -3.00
C ALA A 32 104.09 14.81 -3.99
N PRO A 33 103.70 13.52 -4.18
CA PRO A 33 102.33 13.00 -4.10
C PRO A 33 102.18 11.62 -3.39
N LEU A 34 101.37 11.52 -2.33
CA LEU A 34 101.07 10.23 -1.65
C LEU A 34 99.56 9.94 -1.45
N VAL A 35 98.68 10.58 -2.24
CA VAL A 35 97.22 10.60 -2.01
C VAL A 35 96.45 9.55 -2.83
N LEU A 36 97.12 8.51 -3.35
CA LEU A 36 96.52 7.55 -4.33
C LEU A 36 96.43 6.09 -3.87
N ALA A 37 96.62 5.79 -2.57
CA ALA A 37 96.64 4.42 -2.04
C ALA A 37 95.62 4.17 -0.90
N ALA A 38 94.39 4.70 -1.05
CA ALA A 38 93.28 4.47 -0.12
C ALA A 38 91.99 4.06 -0.86
N CYS A 39 92.05 2.95 -1.59
CA CYS A 39 90.84 2.28 -2.08
C CYS A 39 90.23 1.46 -0.94
N GLU A 40 89.18 1.98 -0.32
CA GLU A 40 88.34 1.24 0.62
C GLU A 40 87.03 0.82 -0.07
N GLN A 41 86.70 -0.48 0.03
CA GLN A 41 85.69 -1.10 -0.81
C GLN A 41 84.29 -0.92 -0.20
N ASN A 42 83.67 0.23 -0.48
CA ASN A 42 82.36 0.61 0.06
C ASN A 42 81.23 -0.29 -0.45
N SER A 43 80.91 -1.36 0.29
CA SER A 43 79.78 -2.24 0.00
C SER A 43 78.47 -1.61 0.49
N PHE A 44 77.54 -1.39 -0.44
CA PHE A 44 76.22 -0.82 -0.13
C PHE A 44 75.39 -1.81 0.71
N VAL A 45 75.30 -1.57 2.02
CA VAL A 45 74.39 -2.29 2.91
C VAL A 45 73.02 -1.61 2.84
N ALA A 46 72.06 -2.25 2.18
CA ALA A 46 70.70 -1.75 2.11
C ALA A 46 70.08 -1.67 3.54
N PRO A 47 69.41 -0.56 3.91
CA PRO A 47 68.79 -0.45 5.23
C PRO A 47 67.69 -1.51 5.38
N PRO A 48 67.55 -2.12 6.58
CA PRO A 48 66.57 -3.18 6.80
C PRO A 48 65.14 -2.66 6.53
N PRO A 49 64.27 -3.47 5.91
CA PRO A 49 62.95 -3.02 5.49
C PRO A 49 62.13 -2.53 6.70
N PRO A 50 61.37 -1.42 6.55
CA PRO A 50 60.61 -0.84 7.64
C PRO A 50 59.60 -1.84 8.17
N LYS A 51 59.54 -2.00 9.50
CA LYS A 51 58.55 -2.86 10.15
C LYS A 51 57.16 -2.25 9.95
N VAL A 52 56.29 -2.99 9.30
CA VAL A 52 54.88 -2.63 9.10
C VAL A 52 53.99 -3.58 9.89
N ASP A 53 53.05 -3.03 10.66
CA ASP A 53 52.03 -3.84 11.33
C ASP A 53 51.02 -4.37 10.30
N VAL A 54 50.77 -5.68 10.34
CA VAL A 54 49.84 -6.36 9.43
C VAL A 54 48.71 -7.02 10.22
N GLY A 55 47.47 -6.59 9.95
CA GLY A 55 46.27 -7.24 10.48
C GLY A 55 45.76 -8.30 9.51
N VAL A 56 45.64 -9.55 9.96
CA VAL A 56 45.06 -10.64 9.15
C VAL A 56 43.52 -10.52 9.17
N PRO A 57 42.84 -10.52 8.00
CA PRO A 57 41.38 -10.36 7.96
C PRO A 57 40.66 -11.59 8.52
N VAL A 58 39.87 -11.39 9.58
CA VAL A 58 39.04 -12.44 10.18
C VAL A 58 37.76 -12.61 9.38
N GLN A 59 37.64 -13.70 8.63
CA GLN A 59 36.40 -14.04 7.93
C GLN A 59 35.33 -14.47 8.94
N ARG A 60 34.15 -13.86 8.87
CA ARG A 60 32.95 -14.24 9.64
C ARG A 60 31.74 -14.17 8.71
N ALA A 61 30.73 -15.00 8.97
CA ALA A 61 29.46 -14.89 8.29
C ALA A 61 28.77 -13.57 8.67
N VAL A 62 28.59 -12.68 7.71
CA VAL A 62 27.85 -11.41 7.90
C VAL A 62 26.55 -11.49 7.11
N THR A 63 25.43 -11.53 7.83
CA THR A 63 24.10 -11.44 7.22
C THR A 63 23.96 -10.05 6.58
N ARG A 64 23.81 -10.02 5.25
CA ARG A 64 23.56 -8.78 4.51
C ARG A 64 22.06 -8.52 4.50
N TYR A 65 21.62 -7.52 5.25
CA TYR A 65 20.26 -6.99 5.15
C TYR A 65 20.14 -6.12 3.90
N LEU A 66 19.01 -6.24 3.19
CA LEU A 66 18.61 -5.34 2.12
C LEU A 66 17.34 -4.63 2.55
N GLU A 67 17.46 -3.36 2.93
CA GLU A 67 16.31 -2.53 3.24
C GLU A 67 15.66 -2.06 1.93
N ALA A 68 14.37 -2.37 1.76
CA ALA A 68 13.58 -1.95 0.62
C ALA A 68 12.20 -1.52 1.09
N THR A 69 11.76 -0.33 0.68
CA THR A 69 10.42 0.18 1.00
C THR A 69 9.38 -0.52 0.12
N GLY A 70 8.47 -1.27 0.74
CA GLY A 70 7.25 -1.80 0.10
C GLY A 70 6.03 -0.99 0.52
N ASN A 71 5.05 -0.87 -0.39
CA ASN A 71 3.73 -0.34 -0.07
C ASN A 71 2.78 -1.51 0.15
N THR A 72 2.05 -1.49 1.27
CA THR A 72 1.00 -2.48 1.56
C THR A 72 -0.32 -2.03 0.91
N ALA A 73 -1.18 -2.98 0.56
CA ALA A 73 -2.51 -2.72 0.03
C ALA A 73 -3.54 -3.64 0.71
N PRO A 74 -4.78 -3.19 0.98
CA PRO A 74 -5.81 -4.04 1.57
C PRO A 74 -6.20 -5.19 0.63
N ILE A 75 -6.59 -6.35 1.18
CA ILE A 75 -7.00 -7.51 0.37
C ILE A 75 -8.28 -7.17 -0.40
N LYS A 76 -9.21 -6.49 0.27
CA LYS A 76 -10.46 -5.98 -0.30
C LYS A 76 -10.67 -4.55 0.15
N SER A 77 -11.12 -3.71 -0.76
CA SER A 77 -11.60 -2.36 -0.49
C SER A 77 -12.90 -2.19 -1.24
N VAL A 78 -13.96 -1.74 -0.55
CA VAL A 78 -15.26 -1.46 -1.17
C VAL A 78 -15.81 -0.16 -0.60
N ASP A 79 -16.18 0.74 -1.50
CA ASP A 79 -16.87 1.98 -1.18
C ASP A 79 -18.37 1.70 -0.99
N LEU A 80 -18.88 2.04 0.18
CA LEU A 80 -20.30 1.97 0.50
C LEU A 80 -20.98 3.18 -0.10
N VAL A 81 -21.94 2.95 -1.00
CA VAL A 81 -22.71 4.01 -1.64
C VAL A 81 -24.19 3.89 -1.30
N ALA A 82 -24.85 5.03 -1.12
CA ALA A 82 -26.31 5.09 -1.05
C ALA A 82 -26.90 4.68 -2.41
N ARG A 83 -27.57 3.51 -2.44
CA ARG A 83 -28.26 2.99 -3.64
C ARG A 83 -29.68 3.54 -3.80
N VAL A 84 -30.24 4.09 -2.72
CA VAL A 84 -31.57 4.68 -2.63
C VAL A 84 -31.45 6.12 -2.15
N GLN A 85 -32.39 6.97 -2.58
CA GLN A 85 -32.47 8.36 -2.17
C GLN A 85 -33.24 8.46 -0.85
N GLY A 86 -32.75 9.26 0.10
CA GLY A 86 -33.43 9.50 1.37
C GLY A 86 -32.56 10.28 2.34
N VAL A 87 -33.12 10.62 3.50
CA VAL A 87 -32.37 11.26 4.58
C VAL A 87 -31.65 10.19 5.40
N LEU A 88 -30.40 10.45 5.80
CA LEU A 88 -29.66 9.56 6.68
C LEU A 88 -30.21 9.64 8.11
N GLN A 89 -30.83 8.56 8.60
CA GLN A 89 -31.48 8.51 9.91
C GLN A 89 -30.51 8.20 11.05
N SER A 90 -29.56 7.28 10.84
CA SER A 90 -28.56 6.92 11.86
C SER A 90 -27.28 6.32 11.27
N ILE A 91 -26.19 6.47 12.04
CA ILE A 91 -24.88 5.85 11.82
C ILE A 91 -24.65 4.91 13.01
N ASN A 92 -24.45 3.63 12.74
CA ASN A 92 -24.47 2.54 13.74
C ASN A 92 -23.07 1.95 14.02
N TYR A 93 -22.02 2.73 13.78
CA TYR A 93 -20.62 2.34 14.04
C TYR A 93 -19.79 3.57 14.47
N GLN A 94 -18.57 3.32 14.95
CA GLN A 94 -17.58 4.38 15.25
C GLN A 94 -16.51 4.42 14.16
N ASP A 95 -16.07 5.61 13.76
CA ASP A 95 -15.05 5.77 12.72
C ASP A 95 -13.76 4.99 13.05
N GLY A 96 -13.27 4.17 12.12
CA GLY A 96 -12.10 3.31 12.36
C GLY A 96 -12.39 2.03 13.16
N ALA A 97 -13.65 1.74 13.53
CA ALA A 97 -14.00 0.49 14.19
C ALA A 97 -13.92 -0.72 13.24
N PHE A 98 -13.59 -1.88 13.82
CA PHE A 98 -13.71 -3.17 13.16
C PHE A 98 -15.17 -3.66 13.21
N VAL A 99 -15.73 -3.97 12.04
CA VAL A 99 -17.11 -4.43 11.88
C VAL A 99 -17.15 -5.82 11.25
N LYS A 100 -18.19 -6.59 11.57
CA LYS A 100 -18.42 -7.91 10.97
C LYS A 100 -19.32 -7.83 9.75
N GLN A 101 -19.18 -8.78 8.84
CA GLN A 101 -20.10 -8.97 7.72
C GLN A 101 -21.56 -9.03 8.21
N GLY A 102 -22.46 -8.35 7.49
CA GLY A 102 -23.88 -8.26 7.83
C GLY A 102 -24.24 -7.24 8.92
N THR A 103 -23.26 -6.57 9.53
CA THR A 103 -23.54 -5.45 10.47
C THR A 103 -24.12 -4.27 9.70
N THR A 104 -25.27 -3.74 10.13
CA THR A 104 -25.83 -2.47 9.62
C THR A 104 -24.97 -1.30 10.04
N LEU A 105 -24.51 -0.49 9.09
CA LEU A 105 -23.62 0.66 9.32
C LEU A 105 -24.37 1.98 9.19
N PHE A 106 -25.25 2.07 8.19
CA PHE A 106 -26.09 3.25 7.93
C PHE A 106 -27.54 2.83 7.75
N THR A 107 -28.45 3.61 8.31
CA THR A 107 -29.89 3.50 8.04
C THR A 107 -30.37 4.78 7.36
N ILE A 108 -30.84 4.64 6.13
CA ILE A 108 -31.53 5.65 5.35
C ILE A 108 -33.03 5.52 5.65
N GLU A 109 -33.75 6.64 5.76
CA GLU A 109 -35.18 6.75 6.07
C GLU A 109 -36.04 5.56 5.54
N PRO A 110 -36.41 4.59 6.40
CA PRO A 110 -37.00 3.33 5.94
C PRO A 110 -38.50 3.39 5.72
N ASP A 111 -39.20 4.35 6.35
CA ASP A 111 -40.66 4.37 6.45
C ASP A 111 -41.34 4.49 5.08
N THR A 112 -40.84 5.38 4.21
CA THR A 112 -41.39 5.56 2.85
C THR A 112 -41.20 4.34 1.96
N TYR A 113 -40.15 3.53 2.20
CA TYR A 113 -39.90 2.27 1.51
C TYR A 113 -40.70 1.11 2.10
N LYS A 114 -40.91 1.10 3.42
CA LYS A 114 -41.77 0.13 4.11
C LYS A 114 -43.22 0.24 3.66
N LEU A 115 -43.77 1.45 3.59
CA LEU A 115 -45.13 1.69 3.11
C LEU A 115 -45.31 1.26 1.63
N LYS A 116 -44.27 1.42 0.80
CA LYS A 116 -44.29 0.92 -0.59
C LYS A 116 -44.24 -0.61 -0.67
N LEU A 117 -43.55 -1.27 0.25
CA LEU A 117 -43.56 -2.73 0.36
C LEU A 117 -44.96 -3.23 0.78
N GLU A 118 -45.52 -2.67 1.86
CA GLU A 118 -46.87 -3.00 2.33
C GLU A 118 -47.95 -2.77 1.25
N GLN A 119 -47.81 -1.70 0.45
CA GLN A 119 -48.68 -1.44 -0.71
C GLN A 119 -48.55 -2.52 -1.80
N ALA A 120 -47.33 -2.99 -2.08
CA ALA A 120 -47.09 -4.04 -3.08
C ALA A 120 -47.60 -5.41 -2.59
N GLU A 121 -47.38 -5.74 -1.32
CA GLU A 121 -47.91 -6.96 -0.68
C GLU A 121 -49.45 -6.98 -0.71
N ALA A 122 -50.11 -5.84 -0.45
CA ALA A 122 -51.57 -5.73 -0.58
C ALA A 122 -52.06 -5.94 -2.02
N ALA A 123 -51.32 -5.43 -3.03
CA ALA A 123 -51.62 -5.65 -4.43
C ALA A 123 -51.43 -7.12 -4.86
N GLU A 124 -50.39 -7.80 -4.34
CA GLU A 124 -50.17 -9.23 -4.53
C GLU A 124 -51.29 -10.07 -3.90
N ALA A 125 -51.70 -9.75 -2.68
CA ALA A 125 -52.83 -10.40 -2.01
C ALA A 125 -54.14 -10.25 -2.81
N GLY A 126 -54.39 -9.06 -3.38
CA GLY A 126 -55.51 -8.80 -4.28
C GLY A 126 -55.45 -9.63 -5.56
N ALA A 127 -54.30 -9.66 -6.25
CA ALA A 127 -54.11 -10.49 -7.45
C ALA A 127 -54.25 -11.99 -7.16
N GLN A 128 -53.76 -12.45 -6.01
CA GLN A 128 -53.89 -13.83 -5.55
C GLN A 128 -55.35 -14.23 -5.27
N ALA A 129 -56.17 -13.30 -4.77
CA ALA A 129 -57.61 -13.50 -4.61
C ALA A 129 -58.34 -13.58 -5.97
N SER A 130 -58.01 -12.69 -6.90
CA SER A 130 -58.53 -12.71 -8.27
C SER A 130 -58.20 -14.00 -9.01
N LEU A 131 -56.97 -14.53 -8.87
CA LEU A 131 -56.61 -15.84 -9.42
C LEU A 131 -57.45 -16.96 -8.81
N LYS A 132 -57.62 -17.00 -7.49
CA LYS A 132 -58.45 -18.02 -6.82
C LYS A 132 -59.89 -18.03 -7.32
N GLN A 133 -60.46 -16.85 -7.58
CA GLN A 133 -61.79 -16.73 -8.19
C GLN A 133 -61.80 -17.27 -9.62
N ALA A 134 -60.88 -16.83 -10.48
CA ALA A 134 -60.80 -17.28 -11.87
C ALA A 134 -60.52 -18.79 -12.00
N GLU A 135 -59.72 -19.37 -11.10
CA GLU A 135 -59.54 -20.82 -11.00
C GLU A 135 -60.82 -21.56 -10.60
N ALA A 136 -61.58 -21.05 -9.63
CA ALA A 136 -62.83 -21.66 -9.20
C ALA A 136 -63.89 -21.63 -10.31
N ASP A 137 -63.94 -20.53 -11.07
CA ASP A 137 -64.83 -20.41 -12.23
C ASP A 137 -64.37 -21.31 -13.38
N TYR A 138 -63.07 -21.38 -13.70
CA TYR A 138 -62.53 -22.34 -14.66
C TYR A 138 -62.87 -23.80 -14.30
N LYS A 139 -62.66 -24.21 -13.03
CA LYS A 139 -63.00 -25.55 -12.54
C LYS A 139 -64.50 -25.83 -12.72
N ARG A 140 -65.37 -24.89 -12.35
CA ARG A 140 -66.83 -25.01 -12.51
C ARG A 140 -67.23 -25.19 -13.98
N GLN A 141 -66.62 -24.43 -14.90
CA GLN A 141 -66.93 -24.52 -16.33
C GLN A 141 -66.37 -25.81 -16.96
N ALA A 142 -65.21 -26.29 -16.53
CA ALA A 142 -64.66 -27.57 -16.98
C ALA A 142 -65.61 -28.75 -16.62
N ASP A 143 -66.13 -28.77 -15.39
CA ASP A 143 -67.10 -29.78 -14.95
C ASP A 143 -68.43 -29.69 -15.73
N LEU A 144 -68.84 -28.49 -16.14
CA LEU A 144 -70.06 -28.28 -16.92
C LEU A 144 -69.90 -28.68 -18.40
N VAL A 145 -68.73 -28.47 -19.01
CA VAL A 145 -68.43 -28.97 -20.37
C VAL A 145 -68.44 -30.50 -20.40
N GLN A 146 -67.86 -31.17 -19.40
CA GLN A 146 -67.92 -32.64 -19.30
C GLN A 146 -69.36 -33.16 -19.22
N LYS A 147 -70.27 -32.37 -18.64
CA LYS A 147 -71.72 -32.65 -18.54
C LYS A 147 -72.53 -32.09 -19.73
N GLN A 148 -71.86 -31.60 -20.77
CA GLN A 148 -72.46 -31.01 -21.98
C GLN A 148 -73.42 -29.82 -21.70
N ALA A 149 -73.26 -29.17 -20.55
CA ALA A 149 -74.15 -28.11 -20.07
C ALA A 149 -73.75 -26.69 -20.50
N VAL A 150 -72.52 -26.49 -20.98
CA VAL A 150 -72.00 -25.21 -21.49
C VAL A 150 -71.14 -25.42 -22.74
N SER A 151 -70.95 -24.36 -23.52
CA SER A 151 -70.18 -24.41 -24.78
C SER A 151 -68.67 -24.41 -24.55
N GLN A 152 -67.91 -25.00 -25.48
CA GLN A 152 -66.43 -24.99 -25.45
C GLN A 152 -65.87 -23.54 -25.38
N ALA A 153 -66.45 -22.60 -26.14
CA ALA A 153 -66.05 -21.20 -26.13
C ALA A 153 -66.16 -20.54 -24.73
N THR A 154 -67.09 -21.01 -23.88
CA THR A 154 -67.22 -20.56 -22.49
C THR A 154 -66.05 -21.04 -21.63
N LEU A 155 -65.61 -22.29 -21.84
CA LEU A 155 -64.43 -22.86 -21.17
C LEU A 155 -63.13 -22.20 -21.66
N ASP A 156 -63.02 -21.91 -22.95
CA ASP A 156 -61.86 -21.22 -23.52
C ASP A 156 -61.75 -19.79 -22.97
N THR A 157 -62.87 -19.07 -22.88
CA THR A 157 -62.93 -17.73 -22.24
C THR A 157 -62.51 -17.79 -20.77
N SER A 158 -62.98 -18.80 -20.03
CA SER A 158 -62.65 -18.99 -18.61
C SER A 158 -61.19 -19.39 -18.40
N THR A 159 -60.64 -20.18 -19.33
CA THR A 159 -59.21 -20.51 -19.42
C THR A 159 -58.38 -19.26 -19.58
N SER A 160 -58.69 -18.42 -20.59
CA SER A 160 -58.00 -17.15 -20.81
C SER A 160 -58.11 -16.20 -19.61
N SER A 161 -59.25 -16.17 -18.92
CA SER A 161 -59.42 -15.37 -17.69
C SER A 161 -58.50 -15.84 -16.55
N ARG A 162 -58.42 -17.16 -16.33
CA ARG A 162 -57.52 -17.79 -15.35
C ARG A 162 -56.05 -17.55 -15.69
N ASP A 163 -55.67 -17.66 -16.97
CA ASP A 163 -54.30 -17.43 -17.43
C ASP A 163 -53.89 -15.95 -17.30
N ASN A 164 -54.80 -15.01 -17.61
CA ASN A 164 -54.60 -13.58 -17.37
C ASN A 164 -54.47 -13.24 -15.88
N ALA A 165 -55.29 -13.86 -15.01
CA ALA A 165 -55.17 -13.68 -13.56
C ALA A 165 -53.85 -14.23 -13.01
N GLN A 166 -53.36 -15.35 -13.57
CA GLN A 166 -52.07 -15.94 -13.23
C GLN A 166 -50.89 -15.03 -13.63
N ALA A 167 -50.96 -14.41 -14.82
CA ALA A 167 -49.96 -13.43 -15.26
C ALA A 167 -49.98 -12.17 -14.36
N ASN A 168 -51.17 -11.67 -13.99
CA ASN A 168 -51.31 -10.54 -13.07
C ASN A 168 -50.73 -10.82 -11.68
N LEU A 169 -50.91 -12.04 -11.15
CA LEU A 169 -50.26 -12.46 -9.90
C LEU A 169 -48.72 -12.46 -10.02
N GLN A 170 -48.18 -13.01 -11.11
CA GLN A 170 -46.73 -13.01 -11.34
C GLN A 170 -46.15 -11.58 -11.45
N GLN A 171 -46.88 -10.66 -12.09
CA GLN A 171 -46.51 -9.25 -12.15
C GLN A 171 -46.54 -8.58 -10.77
N ALA A 172 -47.57 -8.86 -9.95
CA ALA A 172 -47.65 -8.35 -8.59
C ALA A 172 -46.50 -8.88 -7.71
N GLN A 173 -46.22 -10.18 -7.77
CA GLN A 173 -45.07 -10.82 -7.10
C GLN A 173 -43.72 -10.22 -7.50
N ALA A 174 -43.53 -9.86 -8.77
CA ALA A 174 -42.34 -9.16 -9.23
C ALA A 174 -42.23 -7.77 -8.60
N ASN A 175 -43.36 -7.03 -8.51
CA ASN A 175 -43.41 -5.70 -7.89
C ASN A 175 -43.12 -5.77 -6.38
N THR A 176 -43.66 -6.75 -5.64
CA THR A 176 -43.36 -6.98 -4.23
C THR A 176 -41.85 -7.22 -4.02
N LYS A 177 -41.23 -8.06 -4.85
CA LYS A 177 -39.78 -8.33 -4.79
C LYS A 177 -38.94 -7.07 -5.06
N ILE A 178 -39.34 -6.23 -6.02
CA ILE A 178 -38.67 -4.95 -6.30
C ILE A 178 -38.79 -4.01 -5.09
N ALA A 179 -39.97 -3.90 -4.48
CA ALA A 179 -40.18 -3.09 -3.29
C ALA A 179 -39.35 -3.61 -2.10
N ALA A 180 -39.28 -4.93 -1.89
CA ALA A 180 -38.50 -5.56 -0.84
C ALA A 180 -36.98 -5.35 -1.01
N VAL A 181 -36.47 -5.40 -2.25
CA VAL A 181 -35.06 -5.07 -2.55
C VAL A 181 -34.75 -3.60 -2.27
N ASN A 182 -35.65 -2.69 -2.64
CA ASN A 182 -35.49 -1.26 -2.35
C ASN A 182 -35.54 -0.97 -0.84
N TYR A 183 -36.44 -1.64 -0.11
CA TYR A 183 -36.46 -1.58 1.35
C TYR A 183 -35.17 -2.14 1.97
N GLY A 184 -34.64 -3.26 1.44
CA GLY A 184 -33.34 -3.80 1.84
C GLY A 184 -32.19 -2.80 1.68
N TYR A 185 -32.19 -1.99 0.62
CA TYR A 185 -31.17 -0.96 0.38
C TYR A 185 -31.24 0.25 1.34
N THR A 186 -32.30 0.40 2.14
CA THR A 186 -32.34 1.42 3.21
C THR A 186 -31.33 1.12 4.32
N ASN A 187 -30.98 -0.16 4.51
CA ASN A 187 -30.00 -0.59 5.51
C ASN A 187 -28.68 -0.97 4.81
N VAL A 188 -27.68 -0.11 4.92
CA VAL A 188 -26.36 -0.35 4.32
C VAL A 188 -25.54 -1.24 5.26
N VAL A 189 -25.35 -2.49 4.87
CA VAL A 189 -24.62 -3.51 5.65
C VAL A 189 -23.18 -3.71 5.16
N ALA A 190 -22.30 -4.14 6.06
CA ALA A 190 -20.94 -4.54 5.71
C ALA A 190 -20.92 -5.84 4.85
N PRO A 191 -20.30 -5.86 3.65
CA PRO A 191 -20.26 -7.03 2.77
C PRO A 191 -19.19 -8.06 3.16
N PHE A 192 -18.24 -7.69 4.03
CA PHE A 192 -17.19 -8.56 4.59
C PHE A 192 -16.67 -7.98 5.92
N ASP A 193 -15.96 -8.79 6.71
CA ASP A 193 -15.32 -8.34 7.95
C ASP A 193 -14.13 -7.41 7.66
N GLY A 194 -14.08 -6.24 8.30
CA GLY A 194 -13.04 -5.24 8.02
C GLY A 194 -13.13 -4.00 8.90
N ILE A 195 -12.28 -3.02 8.63
CA ILE A 195 -12.31 -1.70 9.28
C ILE A 195 -13.04 -0.72 8.37
N VAL A 196 -13.96 0.06 8.95
CA VAL A 196 -14.68 1.13 8.25
C VAL A 196 -13.91 2.44 8.37
N SER A 197 -13.81 3.21 7.29
CA SER A 197 -13.29 4.58 7.31
C SER A 197 -14.18 5.52 8.15
N ALA A 198 -13.75 6.77 8.27
CA ALA A 198 -14.66 7.83 8.70
C ALA A 198 -15.88 7.93 7.77
N HIS A 199 -17.03 8.29 8.34
CA HIS A 199 -18.22 8.69 7.58
C HIS A 199 -17.97 9.99 6.79
N LEU A 200 -18.48 10.05 5.56
CA LEU A 200 -18.39 11.21 4.67
C LEU A 200 -19.64 12.11 4.70
N VAL A 201 -20.72 11.63 5.32
CA VAL A 201 -22.04 12.28 5.38
C VAL A 201 -22.57 12.29 6.82
N SER A 202 -23.30 13.34 7.18
CA SER A 202 -23.85 13.52 8.53
C SER A 202 -25.27 12.96 8.68
N VAL A 203 -25.67 12.64 9.92
CA VAL A 203 -27.07 12.31 10.24
C VAL A 203 -27.94 13.53 9.91
N GLY A 204 -29.07 13.30 9.22
CA GLY A 204 -29.95 14.35 8.70
C GLY A 204 -29.57 14.85 7.29
N GLU A 205 -28.49 14.38 6.69
CA GLU A 205 -28.10 14.74 5.32
C GLU A 205 -28.90 13.94 4.27
N LEU A 206 -29.22 14.58 3.13
CA LEU A 206 -29.92 13.96 2.01
C LEU A 206 -28.93 13.24 1.09
N VAL A 207 -29.02 11.92 0.99
CA VAL A 207 -28.16 11.10 0.13
C VAL A 207 -28.87 10.66 -1.15
N GLY A 208 -28.12 10.40 -2.22
CA GLY A 208 -28.64 9.82 -3.47
C GLY A 208 -29.47 10.76 -4.36
N ALA A 209 -29.47 12.07 -4.12
CA ALA A 209 -30.31 13.03 -4.86
C ALA A 209 -29.82 13.41 -6.28
N ALA A 210 -28.53 13.21 -6.58
CA ALA A 210 -27.92 13.55 -7.88
C ALA A 210 -27.03 12.43 -8.44
N SER A 211 -26.21 11.83 -7.58
CA SER A 211 -25.34 10.69 -7.86
C SER A 211 -25.34 9.74 -6.65
N PRO A 212 -24.91 8.47 -6.78
CA PRO A 212 -24.69 7.59 -5.64
C PRO A 212 -23.66 8.19 -4.67
N THR A 213 -24.14 8.71 -3.54
CA THR A 213 -23.28 9.34 -2.53
C THR A 213 -22.45 8.26 -1.83
N GLN A 214 -21.13 8.43 -1.78
CA GLN A 214 -20.24 7.58 -0.99
C GLN A 214 -20.41 7.92 0.50
N LEU A 215 -20.67 6.90 1.32
CA LEU A 215 -20.95 7.04 2.75
C LEU A 215 -19.69 6.79 3.59
N ALA A 216 -18.96 5.71 3.27
CA ALA A 216 -17.68 5.33 3.86
C ALA A 216 -17.03 4.24 2.98
N THR A 217 -15.80 3.84 3.29
CA THR A 217 -15.07 2.74 2.65
C THR A 217 -14.74 1.67 3.69
N ILE A 218 -14.93 0.39 3.34
CA ILE A 218 -14.48 -0.73 4.19
C ILE A 218 -13.23 -1.36 3.58
N VAL A 219 -12.22 -1.56 4.43
CA VAL A 219 -10.97 -2.26 4.07
C VAL A 219 -10.81 -3.56 4.85
N GLN A 220 -10.49 -4.65 4.16
CA GLN A 220 -10.11 -5.92 4.77
C GLN A 220 -8.59 -5.94 4.95
N LEU A 221 -8.13 -5.82 6.19
CA LEU A 221 -6.74 -6.01 6.58
C LEU A 221 -6.44 -7.50 6.77
N ASP A 222 -5.28 -7.95 6.27
CA ASP A 222 -4.73 -9.26 6.62
C ASP A 222 -4.00 -9.14 7.97
N PRO A 223 -4.36 -9.90 9.02
CA PRO A 223 -3.56 -9.95 10.26
C PRO A 223 -2.17 -10.56 10.06
N THR A 224 -1.92 -11.20 8.92
CA THR A 224 -0.69 -11.95 8.58
C THR A 224 0.04 -11.42 7.34
N GLY A 225 -0.44 -10.32 6.74
CA GLY A 225 0.09 -9.74 5.51
C GLY A 225 1.37 -8.92 5.67
N ASP A 226 2.35 -9.41 6.43
CA ASP A 226 3.61 -8.71 6.65
C ASP A 226 4.42 -8.67 5.35
N CYS A 227 4.44 -7.51 4.68
CA CYS A 227 5.10 -7.32 3.39
C CYS A 227 6.65 -7.41 3.46
N ASN A 228 7.22 -7.69 4.64
CA ASN A 228 8.65 -7.94 4.84
C ASN A 228 9.15 -9.31 4.35
N ASP A 229 8.29 -10.28 4.02
CA ASP A 229 8.75 -11.66 3.74
C ASP A 229 9.47 -11.86 2.38
N PHE A 230 9.65 -10.79 1.58
CA PHE A 230 10.43 -10.82 0.33
C PHE A 230 11.95 -11.06 0.52
N GLY A 231 12.44 -11.17 1.76
CA GLY A 231 13.86 -11.30 2.09
C GLY A 231 14.37 -12.72 2.38
N LYS A 232 13.52 -13.76 2.50
CA LYS A 232 13.97 -15.08 2.96
C LYS A 232 14.53 -15.98 1.84
N PRO A 233 15.79 -16.43 1.92
CA PRO A 233 16.33 -17.38 0.95
C PRO A 233 15.64 -18.74 1.12
N GLY A 234 14.80 -19.11 0.15
CA GLY A 234 14.11 -20.41 0.09
C GLY A 234 12.58 -20.37 0.11
N GLY A 235 11.96 -19.20 0.25
CA GLY A 235 10.50 -19.07 0.17
C GLY A 235 9.95 -19.40 -1.22
N ARG A 236 9.13 -20.46 -1.34
CA ARG A 236 8.34 -20.71 -2.56
C ARG A 236 7.34 -19.55 -2.73
N PRO A 237 7.10 -19.05 -3.96
CA PRO A 237 6.10 -18.00 -4.17
C PRO A 237 4.72 -18.54 -3.80
N ALA A 238 4.20 -18.11 -2.66
CA ALA A 238 2.82 -18.40 -2.27
C ALA A 238 1.89 -17.71 -3.27
N SER A 239 1.00 -18.49 -3.89
CA SER A 239 0.07 -18.06 -4.95
C SER A 239 -1.08 -17.17 -4.46
N ARG A 240 -0.87 -16.41 -3.37
CA ARG A 240 -1.78 -15.36 -2.91
C ARG A 240 -1.29 -14.01 -3.40
N GLN A 241 -2.03 -13.49 -4.38
CA GLN A 241 -1.67 -12.31 -5.15
C GLN A 241 -1.89 -11.01 -4.37
N MET A 242 -1.08 -10.77 -3.34
CA MET A 242 -0.97 -9.47 -2.71
C MET A 242 -0.31 -8.50 -3.70
N VAL A 243 -1.07 -7.51 -4.17
CA VAL A 243 -0.61 -6.55 -5.19
C VAL A 243 0.31 -5.51 -4.56
N CYS A 244 1.50 -5.93 -4.16
CA CYS A 244 2.58 -5.04 -3.73
C CYS A 244 3.11 -4.31 -4.97
N GLN A 245 2.52 -3.16 -5.31
CA GLN A 245 2.92 -2.38 -6.48
C GLN A 245 4.37 -1.89 -6.33
N ARG A 246 5.27 -2.55 -7.07
CA ARG A 246 6.70 -2.27 -7.05
C ARG A 246 7.01 -0.98 -7.81
N SER A 247 6.87 0.16 -7.11
CA SER A 247 7.36 1.47 -7.57
C SER A 247 8.89 1.46 -7.62
N TYR A 248 9.46 0.89 -8.68
CA TYR A 248 10.91 0.78 -8.87
C TYR A 248 11.49 2.11 -9.39
N ARG A 249 11.37 3.17 -8.59
CA ARG A 249 12.05 4.44 -8.87
C ARG A 249 13.53 4.31 -8.53
N SER A 250 14.33 3.81 -9.47
CA SER A 250 15.77 3.62 -9.33
C SER A 250 16.55 4.94 -9.27
N GLN A 251 16.39 5.70 -8.18
CA GLN A 251 17.33 6.74 -7.79
C GLN A 251 18.59 6.09 -7.21
N SER A 252 19.52 5.73 -8.09
CA SER A 252 20.87 5.27 -7.74
C SER A 252 21.72 6.41 -7.17
N ARG A 253 21.39 6.89 -5.96
CA ARG A 253 22.22 7.84 -5.22
C ARG A 253 23.52 7.17 -4.76
N ARG A 254 24.52 7.15 -5.64
CA ARG A 254 25.91 6.85 -5.24
C ARG A 254 26.41 7.98 -4.34
N ARG A 255 26.41 7.76 -3.03
CA ARG A 255 27.19 8.58 -2.09
C ARG A 255 28.67 8.25 -2.28
N THR A 256 29.40 9.11 -2.97
CA THR A 256 30.88 9.11 -2.97
C THR A 256 31.35 10.28 -2.11
N SER A 257 31.99 9.99 -0.99
CA SER A 257 32.59 10.99 -0.10
C SER A 257 33.86 11.57 -0.70
N GLY A 258 33.86 12.87 -1.02
CA GLY A 258 35.08 13.63 -1.33
C GLY A 258 35.84 14.02 -0.05
N PRO A 259 37.15 14.32 -0.13
CA PRO A 259 38.03 14.47 1.04
C PRO A 259 37.75 15.67 1.94
N ASN A 260 36.90 16.63 1.51
CA ASN A 260 36.61 17.87 2.25
C ASN A 260 35.14 18.00 2.71
N GLY A 261 34.35 16.91 2.72
CA GLY A 261 33.06 16.86 3.42
C GLY A 261 31.87 17.63 2.81
N GLU A 262 32.03 18.29 1.67
CA GLU A 262 30.94 19.05 1.03
C GLU A 262 30.03 18.17 0.15
N VAL A 263 28.71 18.27 0.32
CA VAL A 263 27.72 17.34 -0.27
C VAL A 263 27.04 17.93 -1.51
N MET A 264 27.67 17.78 -2.67
CA MET A 264 27.07 18.14 -3.96
C MET A 264 26.01 17.11 -4.41
N ASN A 265 24.74 17.53 -4.46
CA ASN A 265 23.63 16.72 -4.98
C ASN A 265 23.37 17.02 -6.46
N TYR A 266 23.98 16.26 -7.38
CA TYR A 266 23.60 16.31 -8.80
C TYR A 266 22.52 15.26 -9.10
N ALA A 267 21.32 15.75 -9.46
CA ALA A 267 20.19 14.90 -9.84
C ALA A 267 20.17 14.65 -11.35
N THR A 268 20.79 13.56 -11.81
CA THR A 268 20.66 13.13 -13.21
C THR A 268 19.29 12.51 -13.43
N SER A 269 18.37 13.28 -14.02
CA SER A 269 17.04 12.82 -14.42
C SER A 269 17.14 11.85 -15.60
N ALA A 270 17.04 10.54 -15.34
CA ALA A 270 16.82 9.54 -16.38
C ALA A 270 15.33 9.43 -16.69
N ALA A 271 14.94 9.72 -17.93
CA ALA A 271 13.54 9.73 -18.36
C ALA A 271 12.89 8.34 -18.22
N SER A 272 11.74 8.29 -17.55
CA SER A 272 10.92 7.09 -17.41
C SER A 272 10.24 6.72 -18.73
N ARG A 273 10.55 5.54 -19.29
CA ARG A 273 9.73 4.96 -20.36
C ARG A 273 8.46 4.35 -19.76
N THR A 274 7.32 4.93 -20.09
CA THR A 274 6.00 4.38 -19.76
C THR A 274 5.75 3.16 -20.64
N ALA A 275 5.99 1.96 -20.12
CA ALA A 275 5.57 0.72 -20.76
C ALA A 275 4.11 0.43 -20.38
N ALA A 276 3.18 0.93 -21.18
CA ALA A 276 1.78 0.52 -21.10
C ALA A 276 1.67 -0.90 -21.68
N SER A 277 1.50 -1.91 -20.82
CA SER A 277 1.05 -3.23 -21.26
C SER A 277 -0.47 -3.20 -21.44
N ALA A 278 -0.93 -3.27 -22.68
CA ALA A 278 -2.33 -3.49 -22.98
C ALA A 278 -2.76 -4.88 -22.45
N ASN A 279 -3.90 -4.94 -21.76
CA ASN A 279 -4.62 -6.19 -21.57
C ASN A 279 -5.53 -6.40 -22.79
N ALA A 280 -5.46 -7.62 -23.32
CA ALA A 280 -6.56 -8.30 -24.02
C ALA A 280 -6.96 -9.49 -23.15
#